data_AF-A0A5B7BGL7-F1
#
_entry.id   AF-A0A5B7BGL7-F1
#
_cell.length_a   1.000
_cell.length_b   1.000
_cell.length_c   1.000
_cell.angle_alpha   90.00
_cell.angle_beta   90.00
_cell.angle_gamma   90.00
#
_symmetry.space_group_name_H-M   'P 1'
#
loop_
_entity.id
_entity.type
_entity.pdbx_description
1 polymer ?
#
loop_
_entity_poly.entity_id
_entity_poly.type
_entity_poly.pdbx_seq_one_letter_code
_entity_poly.pdbx_strand_id
1 'polypeptide(L)'
;SAQFLHTPSPALPPTQIQHTPTSPSPPILKHCCKLSRRELAICSNSSLLLLLGSQTLDPCHLSKARAEENGATTDKNDGQEENSKGTDSCIDTTPKKRAFLDISINGEPTGRIVIGLYSDNAPVGTARFSNLVSGAAGISYRRKEFIKIMPSYVQHGGVRSYGVDAELATKTGSNLAVDSLMAEWEKSYQDCPGTKNLVGSVSIIVRDPSKPPPKVKLVARKGKLEIDEEEVGKDPNGTEFVIATKDSPELDASALVVGKVLEGMEVVEKIGQVKTVQDNTSSPYFRVAKLIGDKRAVVAERGFNRPYAKVVVMNCGLLE
;
A
#
# COMPACT_ATOMS: atom_id res chain seq x y z
N SER A 1 -48.59 19.22 -65.92
CA SER A 1 -47.65 18.43 -65.10
C SER A 1 -46.27 19.02 -65.26
N ALA A 2 -45.78 19.79 -64.28
CA ALA A 2 -44.52 20.53 -64.39
C ALA A 2 -43.49 19.97 -63.39
N GLN A 3 -42.46 19.31 -63.92
CA GLN A 3 -41.14 19.17 -63.32
C GLN A 3 -40.25 20.25 -63.95
N PHE A 4 -39.40 20.95 -63.17
CA PHE A 4 -38.10 21.44 -63.64
C PHE A 4 -37.17 21.76 -62.45
N LEU A 5 -35.89 21.48 -62.69
CA LEU A 5 -34.70 21.54 -61.84
C LEU A 5 -34.19 22.98 -61.62
N HIS A 6 -33.30 23.21 -60.63
CA HIS A 6 -31.92 23.69 -60.83
C HIS A 6 -31.19 24.04 -59.49
N THR A 7 -29.95 23.55 -59.36
CA THR A 7 -28.84 24.12 -58.56
C THR A 7 -28.00 25.05 -59.46
N PRO A 8 -27.18 26.02 -58.96
CA PRO A 8 -25.78 25.74 -58.53
C PRO A 8 -25.17 26.73 -57.47
N SER A 9 -23.89 26.50 -57.10
CA SER A 9 -22.94 27.36 -56.31
C SER A 9 -21.78 27.82 -57.25
N PRO A 10 -20.72 28.64 -56.93
CA PRO A 10 -20.37 29.66 -55.90
C PRO A 10 -19.82 31.01 -56.50
N ALA A 11 -19.47 32.06 -55.70
CA ALA A 11 -18.33 33.01 -55.88
C ALA A 11 -18.30 34.25 -54.91
N LEU A 12 -17.09 34.73 -54.56
CA LEU A 12 -16.67 36.00 -53.89
C LEU A 12 -16.15 37.04 -54.96
N PRO A 13 -15.57 38.23 -54.64
CA PRO A 13 -16.03 39.50 -54.01
C PRO A 13 -15.84 40.74 -54.96
N PRO A 14 -15.90 42.02 -54.50
CA PRO A 14 -14.69 42.86 -54.54
C PRO A 14 -14.50 43.92 -53.41
N THR A 15 -13.28 44.48 -53.38
CA THR A 15 -12.59 45.39 -52.43
C THR A 15 -12.75 46.88 -52.77
N GLN A 16 -12.61 47.80 -51.79
CA GLN A 16 -11.75 49.02 -51.78
C GLN A 16 -11.94 49.83 -50.46
N ILE A 17 -11.05 50.61 -49.82
CA ILE A 17 -9.59 50.91 -49.75
C ILE A 17 -9.45 51.83 -48.50
N GLN A 18 -8.39 51.72 -47.67
CA GLN A 18 -7.49 52.84 -47.30
C GLN A 18 -6.36 52.44 -46.31
N HIS A 19 -5.13 52.57 -46.84
CA HIS A 19 -3.83 52.99 -46.27
C HIS A 19 -3.05 52.16 -45.21
N THR A 20 -1.91 51.66 -45.68
CA THR A 20 -0.61 51.32 -45.04
C THR A 20 0.19 52.59 -44.62
N PRO A 21 1.43 52.60 -44.04
CA PRO A 21 2.43 51.50 -43.89
C PRO A 21 3.35 51.46 -42.62
N THR A 22 4.17 50.37 -42.55
CA THR A 22 5.58 50.24 -42.08
C THR A 22 6.00 50.12 -40.58
N SER A 23 6.45 48.90 -40.22
CA SER A 23 7.71 48.47 -39.53
C SER A 23 8.73 49.57 -39.15
N PRO A 24 9.51 49.52 -38.03
CA PRO A 24 10.39 48.37 -37.68
C PRO A 24 10.73 48.10 -36.18
N SER A 25 11.35 46.94 -35.91
CA SER A 25 12.28 46.68 -34.78
C SER A 25 13.64 47.39 -34.98
N PRO A 26 14.64 47.40 -34.06
CA PRO A 26 14.76 47.29 -32.59
C PRO A 26 15.47 48.58 -32.02
N PRO A 27 16.27 48.61 -30.91
CA PRO A 27 17.66 48.13 -30.98
C PRO A 27 18.28 47.55 -29.68
N ILE A 28 19.42 46.89 -29.90
CA ILE A 28 20.46 46.53 -28.92
C ILE A 28 21.22 47.81 -28.52
N LEU A 29 21.58 47.95 -27.25
CA LEU A 29 22.66 48.87 -26.82
C LEU A 29 23.69 48.12 -25.98
N LYS A 30 24.88 47.99 -26.56
CA LYS A 30 26.15 47.76 -25.85
C LYS A 30 26.57 49.09 -25.23
N HIS A 31 26.95 49.10 -23.95
CA HIS A 31 28.01 49.98 -23.50
C HIS A 31 28.89 49.28 -22.46
N CYS A 32 30.18 49.19 -22.82
CA CYS A 32 31.28 48.82 -21.97
C CYS A 32 31.57 49.95 -20.96
N CYS A 33 31.79 49.62 -19.70
CA CYS A 33 32.73 50.38 -18.87
C CYS A 33 33.68 49.39 -18.18
N LYS A 34 34.94 49.48 -18.60
CA LYS A 34 36.10 48.86 -17.97
C LYS A 34 36.29 49.48 -16.59
N LEU A 35 36.43 48.68 -15.54
CA LEU A 35 37.45 48.89 -14.52
C LEU A 35 38.01 47.52 -14.09
N SER A 36 39.22 47.27 -14.56
CA SER A 36 40.17 46.31 -14.02
C SER A 36 41.02 47.02 -12.99
N ARG A 37 41.26 46.40 -11.83
CA ARG A 37 42.62 46.09 -11.36
C ARG A 37 42.62 45.26 -10.07
N ARG A 38 43.34 44.12 -10.17
CA ARG A 38 44.17 43.43 -9.17
C ARG A 38 43.45 42.45 -8.25
N GLU A 39 43.51 41.15 -8.59
CA GLU A 39 44.58 40.16 -8.26
C GLU A 39 44.27 39.51 -6.90
N LEU A 40 44.19 38.18 -6.77
CA LEU A 40 45.27 37.24 -7.03
C LEU A 40 44.73 35.83 -7.42
N ALA A 41 45.39 35.23 -8.41
CA ALA A 41 45.47 33.78 -8.63
C ALA A 41 46.15 33.09 -7.43
N ILE A 42 46.03 31.78 -7.23
CA ILE A 42 47.00 30.79 -7.77
C ILE A 42 46.50 29.36 -7.46
N CYS A 43 46.48 28.54 -8.53
CA CYS A 43 46.79 27.11 -8.69
C CYS A 43 46.12 26.05 -7.76
N SER A 44 45.42 25.05 -8.33
CA SER A 44 45.94 23.88 -9.06
C SER A 44 46.84 22.99 -8.19
N ASN A 45 46.46 21.71 -8.03
CA ASN A 45 47.24 20.59 -8.56
C ASN A 45 46.52 19.25 -8.38
N SER A 46 46.56 18.46 -9.45
CA SER A 46 46.18 17.05 -9.55
C SER A 46 47.40 16.15 -9.32
N SER A 47 47.13 14.89 -8.98
CA SER A 47 48.00 13.70 -9.08
C SER A 47 49.30 13.64 -8.26
N LEU A 48 49.37 12.62 -7.38
CA LEU A 48 50.58 11.81 -7.25
C LEU A 48 50.27 10.44 -6.61
N LEU A 49 50.54 9.40 -7.41
CA LEU A 49 50.76 8.01 -7.01
C LEU A 49 51.96 7.91 -6.05
N LEU A 50 51.88 7.04 -5.05
CA LEU A 50 53.07 6.40 -4.50
C LEU A 50 52.78 4.99 -4.00
N LEU A 51 53.53 4.07 -4.59
CA LEU A 51 53.55 2.63 -4.41
C LEU A 51 54.74 2.28 -3.52
N LEU A 52 54.52 1.59 -2.40
CA LEU A 52 55.47 0.78 -1.64
C LEU A 52 54.61 -0.33 -1.02
N GLY A 53 54.88 -1.64 -1.09
CA GLY A 53 56.14 -2.35 -1.23
C GLY A 53 56.25 -3.34 -0.07
N SER A 54 55.82 -4.58 -0.32
CA SER A 54 56.25 -5.85 0.31
C SER A 54 56.26 -6.00 1.84
N GLN A 55 55.43 -6.91 2.37
CA GLN A 55 55.90 -8.13 3.07
C GLN A 55 54.74 -9.02 3.54
N THR A 56 54.99 -10.32 3.40
CA THR A 56 54.30 -11.52 3.90
C THR A 56 53.63 -11.37 5.27
N LEU A 57 52.50 -12.06 5.48
CA LEU A 57 52.16 -12.89 6.65
C LEU A 57 50.68 -13.37 6.57
N ASP A 58 50.46 -14.62 6.16
CA ASP A 58 49.48 -15.52 6.80
C ASP A 58 50.28 -16.35 7.83
N PRO A 59 49.72 -17.02 8.86
CA PRO A 59 48.30 -17.35 9.12
C PRO A 59 47.87 -17.13 10.59
N CYS A 60 46.57 -17.24 10.90
CA CYS A 60 46.13 -17.76 12.21
C CYS A 60 44.69 -18.30 12.13
N HIS A 61 44.62 -19.60 11.87
CA HIS A 61 43.52 -20.49 12.22
C HIS A 61 43.93 -21.22 13.50
N LEU A 62 43.21 -21.06 14.60
CA LEU A 62 43.43 -21.81 15.85
C LEU A 62 42.08 -21.94 16.56
N SER A 63 41.33 -23.00 16.26
CA SER A 63 41.33 -24.33 16.92
C SER A 63 40.34 -24.38 18.09
N LYS A 64 39.28 -25.19 17.95
CA LYS A 64 39.11 -26.49 18.61
C LYS A 64 39.22 -26.43 20.14
N ALA A 65 38.11 -26.76 20.79
CA ALA A 65 38.13 -27.79 21.81
C ALA A 65 37.10 -28.87 21.43
N ARG A 66 37.61 -30.08 21.25
CA ARG A 66 36.90 -31.35 21.07
C ARG A 66 37.38 -32.24 22.22
N ALA A 67 36.47 -32.97 22.83
CA ALA A 67 36.72 -34.25 23.50
C ALA A 67 35.36 -35.00 23.38
N GLU A 68 35.15 -35.97 22.48
CA GLU A 68 35.77 -37.32 22.36
C GLU A 68 35.70 -38.12 23.66
N GLU A 69 35.28 -39.37 23.72
CA GLU A 69 34.71 -40.33 22.74
C GLU A 69 34.28 -41.58 23.54
N ASN A 70 33.55 -42.48 22.89
CA ASN A 70 33.53 -43.96 22.99
C ASN A 70 32.11 -44.50 23.25
N GLY A 71 31.56 -45.41 22.45
CA GLY A 71 32.05 -46.10 21.26
C GLY A 71 31.12 -47.26 20.88
N ALA A 72 31.21 -47.66 19.61
CA ALA A 72 30.98 -48.99 19.05
C ALA A 72 29.54 -49.55 18.85
N THR A 73 29.13 -49.51 17.57
CA THR A 73 28.57 -50.59 16.71
C THR A 73 27.27 -51.31 17.06
N THR A 74 26.32 -51.34 16.10
CA THR A 74 25.93 -52.54 15.29
C THR A 74 24.88 -52.15 14.23
N ASP A 75 25.03 -52.67 13.02
CA ASP A 75 24.10 -52.57 11.88
C ASP A 75 22.67 -53.08 12.18
N LYS A 76 21.66 -52.43 11.57
CA LYS A 76 20.59 -53.09 10.79
C LYS A 76 19.62 -52.06 10.16
N ASN A 77 19.27 -52.33 8.90
CA ASN A 77 18.21 -51.72 8.12
C ASN A 77 16.87 -51.69 8.88
N ASP A 78 16.12 -50.60 8.73
CA ASP A 78 14.80 -50.64 8.09
C ASP A 78 14.33 -49.23 7.75
N GLY A 79 13.77 -49.07 6.56
CA GLY A 79 13.24 -47.81 6.09
C GLY A 79 11.98 -47.42 6.85
N GLN A 80 11.92 -46.17 7.29
CA GLN A 80 10.69 -45.49 7.61
C GLN A 80 10.86 -44.01 7.27
N GLU A 81 9.99 -43.55 6.38
CA GLU A 81 9.80 -42.14 6.04
C GLU A 81 9.54 -41.35 7.32
N GLU A 82 10.49 -40.47 7.67
CA GLU A 82 10.30 -39.51 8.75
C GLU A 82 9.37 -38.40 8.28
N ASN A 83 8.08 -38.63 8.53
CA ASN A 83 7.03 -37.64 8.51
C ASN A 83 7.33 -36.56 9.56
N SER A 84 7.84 -35.41 9.14
CA SER A 84 8.05 -34.24 10.00
C SER A 84 6.70 -33.64 10.40
N LYS A 85 6.13 -34.17 11.47
CA LYS A 85 5.00 -33.61 12.20
C LYS A 85 5.49 -32.42 13.02
N GLY A 86 5.10 -31.20 12.65
CA GLY A 86 5.42 -30.01 13.43
C GLY A 86 5.06 -28.66 12.78
N THR A 87 3.77 -28.32 12.73
CA THR A 87 3.18 -27.05 13.20
C THR A 87 1.66 -27.14 13.01
N ASP A 88 0.88 -27.05 14.10
CA ASP A 88 -0.59 -26.96 14.05
C ASP A 88 -0.99 -25.64 13.36
N SER A 89 -1.17 -25.66 12.04
CA SER A 89 -1.65 -24.50 11.31
C SER A 89 -3.17 -24.44 11.40
N CYS A 90 -3.71 -23.38 11.98
CA CYS A 90 -5.14 -23.12 12.13
C CYS A 90 -5.93 -22.86 10.83
N ILE A 91 -5.26 -22.96 9.69
CA ILE A 91 -5.80 -22.62 8.37
C ILE A 91 -5.31 -23.67 7.37
N ASP A 92 -5.67 -24.93 7.58
CA ASP A 92 -5.54 -25.95 6.55
C ASP A 92 -6.92 -26.25 5.97
N THR A 93 -7.35 -25.42 5.02
CA THR A 93 -8.62 -25.61 4.32
C THR A 93 -8.45 -25.46 2.82
N THR A 94 -9.19 -26.30 2.08
CA THR A 94 -9.26 -26.23 0.62
C THR A 94 -10.06 -24.99 0.21
N PRO A 95 -9.55 -24.14 -0.69
CA PRO A 95 -10.27 -22.93 -1.12
C PRO A 95 -11.53 -23.30 -1.89
N LYS A 96 -12.70 -22.80 -1.45
CA LYS A 96 -13.99 -23.07 -2.12
C LYS A 96 -14.26 -22.15 -3.30
N LYS A 97 -13.67 -20.96 -3.27
CA LYS A 97 -13.79 -19.93 -4.31
C LYS A 97 -12.42 -19.32 -4.56
N ARG A 98 -12.21 -18.84 -5.78
CA ARG A 98 -11.01 -18.09 -6.15
C ARG A 98 -11.40 -16.67 -6.56
N ALA A 99 -10.54 -15.73 -6.24
CA ALA A 99 -10.67 -14.32 -6.57
C ALA A 99 -9.40 -13.86 -7.28
N PHE A 100 -9.49 -12.91 -8.21
CA PHE A 100 -8.31 -12.32 -8.83
C PHE A 100 -8.28 -10.80 -8.65
N LEU A 101 -7.08 -10.25 -8.57
CA LEU A 101 -6.77 -8.82 -8.54
C LEU A 101 -5.70 -8.51 -9.60
N ASP A 102 -6.05 -7.69 -10.59
CA ASP A 102 -5.08 -7.15 -11.56
C ASP A 102 -4.47 -5.87 -11.00
N ILE A 103 -3.16 -5.86 -10.82
CA ILE A 103 -2.44 -4.77 -10.15
C ILE A 103 -1.68 -3.91 -11.16
N SER A 104 -1.70 -2.59 -10.92
CA SER A 104 -0.79 -1.64 -11.56
C SER A 104 -0.01 -0.84 -10.53
N ILE A 105 1.23 -0.48 -10.86
CA ILE A 105 2.08 0.43 -10.10
C ILE A 105 2.40 1.61 -11.01
N ASN A 106 2.06 2.84 -10.59
CA ASN A 106 2.21 4.06 -11.40
C ASN A 106 1.51 4.00 -12.78
N GLY A 107 0.45 3.21 -12.89
CA GLY A 107 -0.30 3.02 -14.14
C GLY A 107 0.27 1.94 -15.06
N GLU A 108 1.41 1.35 -14.72
CA GLU A 108 1.95 0.20 -15.45
C GLU A 108 1.37 -1.10 -14.88
N PRO A 109 0.77 -1.99 -15.69
CA PRO A 109 0.30 -3.29 -15.24
C PRO A 109 1.47 -4.16 -14.74
N THR A 110 1.42 -4.58 -13.47
CA THR A 110 2.51 -5.32 -12.82
C THR A 110 2.27 -6.82 -12.81
N GLY A 111 0.99 -7.25 -12.78
CA GLY A 111 0.60 -8.65 -12.78
C GLY A 111 -0.75 -8.90 -12.13
N ARG A 112 -1.10 -10.17 -11.98
CA ARG A 112 -2.34 -10.66 -11.38
C ARG A 112 -2.03 -11.41 -10.09
N ILE A 113 -2.82 -11.16 -9.05
CA ILE A 113 -2.82 -11.93 -7.80
C ILE A 113 -4.07 -12.80 -7.80
N VAL A 114 -3.92 -14.10 -7.56
CA VAL A 114 -5.04 -15.04 -7.38
C VAL A 114 -5.12 -15.44 -5.92
N ILE A 115 -6.30 -15.32 -5.34
CA ILE A 115 -6.58 -15.53 -3.92
C ILE A 115 -7.57 -16.68 -3.77
N GLY A 116 -7.23 -17.68 -2.98
CA GLY A 116 -8.15 -18.72 -2.54
C GLY A 116 -8.91 -18.26 -1.30
N LEU A 117 -10.23 -18.40 -1.30
CA LEU A 117 -11.11 -17.97 -0.22
C LEU A 117 -11.54 -19.15 0.66
N TYR A 118 -11.39 -18.99 1.98
CA TYR A 118 -11.63 -20.02 2.99
C TYR A 118 -12.93 -19.77 3.74
N SER A 119 -14.05 -20.14 3.13
CA SER A 119 -15.38 -19.88 3.68
C SER A 119 -15.70 -20.67 4.96
N ASP A 120 -14.96 -21.74 5.29
CA ASP A 120 -15.24 -22.56 6.47
C ASP A 120 -14.80 -21.88 7.77
N ASN A 121 -13.67 -21.18 7.75
CA ASN A 121 -13.11 -20.55 8.95
C ASN A 121 -13.74 -19.18 9.21
N ALA A 122 -14.04 -18.43 8.15
CA ALA A 122 -14.58 -17.07 8.22
C ALA A 122 -15.67 -16.84 7.15
N PRO A 123 -16.84 -17.50 7.24
CA PRO A 123 -17.91 -17.39 6.25
C PRO A 123 -18.39 -15.96 6.00
N VAL A 124 -18.58 -15.14 7.06
CA VAL A 124 -19.10 -13.78 6.96
C VAL A 124 -18.06 -12.87 6.30
N GLY A 125 -16.81 -12.93 6.76
CA GLY A 125 -15.69 -12.19 6.20
C GLY A 125 -15.40 -12.58 4.75
N THR A 126 -15.43 -13.88 4.45
CA THR A 126 -15.24 -14.40 3.10
C THR A 126 -16.35 -13.96 2.17
N ALA A 127 -17.62 -14.02 2.60
CA ALA A 127 -18.75 -13.53 1.81
C ALA A 127 -18.63 -12.03 1.53
N ARG A 128 -18.24 -11.25 2.54
CA ARG A 128 -18.01 -9.80 2.41
C ARG A 128 -16.90 -9.49 1.40
N PHE A 129 -15.75 -10.14 1.52
CA PHE A 129 -14.65 -9.98 0.56
C PHE A 129 -15.06 -10.41 -0.85
N SER A 130 -15.74 -11.56 -0.97
CA SER A 130 -16.26 -12.07 -2.25
C SER A 130 -17.22 -11.09 -2.94
N ASN A 131 -18.08 -10.42 -2.17
CA ASN A 131 -19.04 -9.44 -2.71
C ASN A 131 -18.35 -8.15 -3.19
N LEU A 132 -17.32 -7.69 -2.49
CA LEU A 132 -16.53 -6.51 -2.88
C LEU A 132 -15.62 -6.79 -4.07
N VAL A 133 -15.05 -8.00 -4.15
CA VAL A 133 -14.27 -8.41 -5.30
C VAL A 133 -15.15 -8.55 -6.55
N SER A 134 -16.32 -9.19 -6.43
CA SER A 134 -17.22 -9.39 -7.57
C SER A 134 -17.85 -8.09 -8.07
N GLY A 135 -18.03 -7.10 -7.20
CA GLY A 135 -18.70 -5.85 -7.54
C GLY A 135 -20.20 -6.01 -7.75
N ALA A 136 -20.81 -7.12 -7.32
CA ALA A 136 -22.23 -7.42 -7.54
C ALA A 136 -23.17 -6.35 -6.95
N ALA A 137 -22.75 -5.67 -5.89
CA ALA A 137 -23.49 -4.57 -5.25
C ALA A 137 -23.22 -3.19 -5.89
N GLY A 138 -22.55 -3.12 -7.04
CA GLY A 138 -22.10 -1.87 -7.68
C GLY A 138 -20.88 -1.22 -7.03
N ILE A 139 -20.40 -1.79 -5.91
CA ILE A 139 -19.24 -1.33 -5.15
C ILE A 139 -18.14 -2.39 -5.24
N SER A 140 -16.92 -1.99 -5.61
CA SER A 140 -15.82 -2.92 -5.82
C SER A 140 -14.45 -2.35 -5.43
N TYR A 141 -13.46 -3.24 -5.26
CA TYR A 141 -12.04 -2.88 -5.17
C TYR A 141 -11.46 -2.36 -6.48
N ARG A 142 -12.17 -2.49 -7.60
CA ARG A 142 -11.75 -1.93 -8.88
C ARG A 142 -11.48 -0.42 -8.79
N ARG A 143 -10.30 0.00 -9.26
CA ARG A 143 -9.74 1.35 -9.21
C ARG A 143 -9.46 1.89 -7.80
N LYS A 144 -9.38 1.02 -6.79
CA LYS A 144 -8.98 1.39 -5.43
C LYS A 144 -7.50 1.10 -5.21
N GLU A 145 -6.92 1.82 -4.26
CA GLU A 145 -5.47 1.92 -4.08
C GLU A 145 -5.01 1.18 -2.82
N PHE A 146 -3.77 0.69 -2.84
CA PHE A 146 -3.07 0.33 -1.60
C PHE A 146 -2.61 1.61 -0.91
N ILE A 147 -3.00 1.76 0.36
CA ILE A 147 -2.82 3.00 1.12
C ILE A 147 -1.64 2.93 2.07
N LYS A 148 -1.17 1.72 2.40
CA LYS A 148 -0.10 1.51 3.38
C LYS A 148 0.70 0.25 3.01
N ILE A 149 2.01 0.35 3.10
CA ILE A 149 2.95 -0.75 2.88
C ILE A 149 3.85 -0.84 4.11
N MET A 150 3.69 -1.92 4.85
CA MET A 150 4.45 -2.21 6.06
C MET A 150 5.53 -3.25 5.77
N PRO A 151 6.54 -3.41 6.63
CA PRO A 151 7.59 -4.40 6.44
C PRO A 151 7.10 -5.86 6.36
N SER A 152 5.91 -6.14 6.90
CA SER A 152 5.32 -7.47 7.07
C SER A 152 4.03 -7.68 6.26
N TYR A 153 3.38 -6.61 5.77
CA TYR A 153 2.15 -6.69 4.98
C TYR A 153 1.90 -5.46 4.12
N VAL A 154 1.03 -5.61 3.11
CA VAL A 154 0.51 -4.50 2.30
C VAL A 154 -0.98 -4.32 2.57
N GLN A 155 -1.46 -3.09 2.67
CA GLN A 155 -2.85 -2.76 3.03
C GLN A 155 -3.57 -2.02 1.89
N HIS A 156 -4.68 -2.61 1.47
CA HIS A 156 -5.60 -2.02 0.53
C HIS A 156 -6.59 -1.09 1.25
N GLY A 157 -6.83 0.10 0.67
CA GLY A 157 -7.64 1.16 1.30
C GLY A 157 -9.16 0.91 1.31
N GLY A 158 -9.59 -0.30 0.96
CA GLY A 158 -10.99 -0.69 0.92
C GLY A 158 -11.82 0.23 0.02
N VAL A 159 -13.05 0.52 0.46
CA VAL A 159 -13.97 1.41 -0.24
C VAL A 159 -14.47 2.49 0.72
N ARG A 160 -14.03 3.74 0.50
CA ARG A 160 -14.39 4.91 1.34
C ARG A 160 -15.81 5.43 1.15
N SER A 161 -16.32 5.38 -0.08
CA SER A 161 -17.67 5.87 -0.41
C SER A 161 -18.70 4.79 -0.12
N TYR A 162 -19.01 4.62 1.15
CA TYR A 162 -20.37 4.30 1.57
C TYR A 162 -21.20 5.62 1.60
N GLY A 163 -20.63 6.83 1.53
CA GLY A 163 -21.42 8.08 1.68
C GLY A 163 -22.53 8.36 0.63
N VAL A 164 -22.37 7.95 -0.63
CA VAL A 164 -23.41 8.07 -1.68
C VAL A 164 -23.93 6.68 -2.09
N ASP A 165 -23.07 5.67 -2.05
CA ASP A 165 -23.40 4.29 -2.43
C ASP A 165 -23.88 3.43 -1.24
N ALA A 166 -23.74 3.85 0.03
CA ALA A 166 -24.33 3.14 1.19
C ALA A 166 -25.82 3.33 1.25
N GLU A 167 -26.33 4.52 0.96
CA GLU A 167 -27.78 4.73 0.88
C GLU A 167 -28.37 3.86 -0.23
N LEU A 168 -27.64 3.68 -1.33
CA LEU A 168 -28.01 2.73 -2.38
C LEU A 168 -27.88 1.27 -1.91
N ALA A 169 -26.78 0.88 -1.24
CA ALA A 169 -26.55 -0.47 -0.74
C ALA A 169 -27.52 -0.88 0.39
N THR A 170 -27.91 0.07 1.25
CA THR A 170 -28.97 -0.10 2.26
C THR A 170 -30.34 -0.21 1.60
N LYS A 171 -30.64 0.58 0.55
CA LYS A 171 -31.83 0.41 -0.29
C LYS A 171 -31.86 -0.92 -1.04
N THR A 172 -30.71 -1.47 -1.39
CA THR A 172 -30.56 -2.77 -2.07
C THR A 172 -30.58 -3.95 -1.07
N GLY A 173 -30.90 -3.71 0.21
CA GLY A 173 -31.07 -4.75 1.23
C GLY A 173 -29.77 -5.48 1.62
N SER A 174 -28.61 -4.98 1.20
CA SER A 174 -27.30 -5.55 1.56
C SER A 174 -26.90 -5.10 2.95
N ASN A 175 -27.63 -5.56 3.97
CA ASN A 175 -27.27 -5.35 5.36
C ASN A 175 -26.04 -6.22 5.68
N LEU A 176 -24.86 -5.71 5.32
CA LEU A 176 -23.58 -6.26 5.75
C LEU A 176 -23.42 -5.97 7.26
N ALA A 177 -24.14 -6.74 8.07
CA ALA A 177 -24.23 -6.57 9.52
C ALA A 177 -22.82 -6.50 10.13
N VAL A 178 -22.42 -5.30 10.56
CA VAL A 178 -21.12 -5.02 11.17
C VAL A 178 -20.91 -5.90 12.41
N ASP A 179 -21.98 -6.17 13.15
CA ASP A 179 -21.96 -6.97 14.37
C ASP A 179 -21.64 -8.45 14.09
N SER A 180 -22.08 -8.97 12.94
CA SER A 180 -21.78 -10.36 12.56
C SER A 180 -20.30 -10.58 12.24
N LEU A 181 -19.62 -9.56 11.67
CA LEU A 181 -18.20 -9.66 11.37
C LEU A 181 -17.34 -9.58 12.64
N MET A 182 -17.72 -8.73 13.59
CA MET A 182 -17.03 -8.64 14.88
C MET A 182 -17.12 -9.95 15.66
N ALA A 183 -18.31 -10.54 15.73
CA ALA A 183 -18.52 -11.81 16.41
C ALA A 183 -17.72 -12.96 15.79
N GLU A 184 -17.64 -12.99 14.45
CA GLU A 184 -16.81 -13.99 13.74
C GLU A 184 -15.32 -13.78 14.00
N TRP A 185 -14.84 -12.54 14.01
CA TRP A 185 -13.45 -12.25 14.35
C TRP A 185 -13.10 -12.65 15.77
N GLU A 186 -13.95 -12.32 16.76
CA GLU A 186 -13.74 -12.69 18.16
C GLU A 186 -13.72 -14.22 18.34
N LYS A 187 -14.63 -14.93 17.68
CA LYS A 187 -14.65 -16.39 17.68
C LYS A 187 -13.37 -16.97 17.08
N SER A 188 -12.97 -16.50 15.90
CA SER A 188 -11.72 -16.90 15.26
C SER A 188 -10.52 -16.59 16.16
N TYR A 189 -10.56 -15.47 16.91
CA TYR A 189 -9.55 -15.08 17.87
C TYR A 189 -9.36 -16.14 18.97
N GLN A 190 -10.46 -16.64 19.53
CA GLN A 190 -10.49 -17.62 20.62
C GLN A 190 -10.17 -19.06 20.17
N ASP A 191 -10.66 -19.48 19.00
CA ASP A 191 -10.56 -20.87 18.52
C ASP A 191 -9.12 -21.31 18.17
N CYS A 192 -8.23 -20.35 17.87
CA CYS A 192 -6.84 -20.65 17.56
C CYS A 192 -5.86 -19.79 18.40
N PRO A 193 -5.12 -20.41 19.32
CA PRO A 193 -3.98 -19.77 19.97
C PRO A 193 -2.73 -19.90 19.08
N GLY A 194 -2.46 -18.90 18.25
CA GLY A 194 -1.29 -18.89 17.36
C GLY A 194 -1.32 -17.74 16.36
N THR A 195 -0.22 -17.53 15.64
CA THR A 195 -0.15 -16.52 14.58
C THR A 195 -1.01 -16.96 13.39
N LYS A 196 -1.99 -16.14 13.01
CA LYS A 196 -2.98 -16.49 11.97
C LYS A 196 -2.61 -15.85 10.65
N ASN A 197 -2.14 -14.60 10.72
CA ASN A 197 -1.65 -13.85 9.57
C ASN A 197 -0.24 -14.31 9.19
N LEU A 198 -0.16 -15.51 8.60
CA LEU A 198 1.06 -16.08 8.03
C LEU A 198 1.37 -15.47 6.65
N VAL A 199 2.58 -15.65 6.16
CA VAL A 199 2.96 -15.22 4.80
C VAL A 199 1.94 -15.66 3.73
N GLY A 200 1.54 -14.71 2.89
CA GLY A 200 0.56 -14.90 1.82
C GLY A 200 -0.90 -14.92 2.29
N SER A 201 -1.19 -14.82 3.59
CA SER A 201 -2.58 -14.72 4.08
C SER A 201 -3.22 -13.42 3.62
N VAL A 202 -4.49 -13.50 3.24
CA VAL A 202 -5.34 -12.35 2.92
C VAL A 202 -6.37 -12.20 4.03
N SER A 203 -6.41 -11.03 4.63
CA SER A 203 -7.23 -10.77 5.81
C SER A 203 -7.98 -9.46 5.67
N ILE A 204 -9.22 -9.42 6.12
CA ILE A 204 -10.01 -8.17 6.17
C ILE A 204 -9.78 -7.47 7.50
N ILE A 205 -9.67 -6.14 7.47
CA ILE A 205 -9.49 -5.34 8.68
C ILE A 205 -10.83 -5.18 9.39
N VAL A 206 -10.83 -5.58 10.66
CA VAL A 206 -11.95 -5.52 11.58
C VAL A 206 -11.61 -4.51 12.67
N ARG A 207 -12.14 -3.29 12.52
CA ARG A 207 -12.03 -2.21 13.53
C ARG A 207 -13.25 -2.25 14.44
N ASP A 208 -13.02 -2.18 15.74
CA ASP A 208 -14.09 -2.07 16.73
C ASP A 208 -14.80 -0.69 16.64
N PRO A 209 -16.08 -0.61 16.20
CA PRO A 209 -17.02 -0.02 17.15
C PRO A 209 -17.09 1.48 17.32
N SER A 210 -17.34 2.00 18.51
CA SER A 210 -17.07 1.62 19.92
C SER A 210 -15.68 2.01 20.43
N LYS A 211 -14.59 1.75 19.69
CA LYS A 211 -13.24 2.23 20.05
C LYS A 211 -12.55 3.13 19.01
N PRO A 212 -13.23 4.08 18.32
CA PRO A 212 -12.47 5.10 17.62
C PRO A 212 -11.71 5.91 18.67
N PRO A 213 -10.39 6.14 18.52
CA PRO A 213 -9.69 7.00 19.47
C PRO A 213 -10.34 8.39 19.40
N PRO A 214 -10.87 8.92 20.52
CA PRO A 214 -11.49 10.23 20.52
C PRO A 214 -10.45 11.23 20.04
N LYS A 215 -10.79 12.01 19.00
CA LYS A 215 -9.91 13.10 18.58
C LYS A 215 -10.08 14.23 19.57
N VAL A 216 -9.26 14.22 20.61
CA VAL A 216 -9.13 15.35 21.52
C VAL A 216 -8.59 16.56 20.76
N LYS A 217 -9.38 17.63 20.72
CA LYS A 217 -9.00 18.94 20.20
C LYS A 217 -8.98 19.92 21.35
N LEU A 218 -7.90 20.70 21.46
CA LEU A 218 -7.92 21.85 22.35
C LEU A 218 -8.69 22.99 21.66
N VAL A 219 -9.81 23.42 22.25
CA VAL A 219 -10.70 24.45 21.72
C VAL A 219 -10.78 25.59 22.73
N ALA A 220 -10.59 26.82 22.27
CA ALA A 220 -10.81 28.00 23.11
C ALA A 220 -12.32 28.31 23.16
N ARG A 221 -12.94 28.10 24.32
CA ARG A 221 -14.35 28.44 24.58
C ARG A 221 -14.40 29.41 25.75
N LYS A 222 -15.06 30.56 25.56
CA LYS A 222 -15.24 31.60 26.60
C LYS A 222 -13.92 32.05 27.27
N GLY A 223 -12.83 32.14 26.49
CA GLY A 223 -11.51 32.55 27.00
C GLY A 223 -10.77 31.49 27.81
N LYS A 224 -11.26 30.24 27.85
CA LYS A 224 -10.58 29.09 28.45
C LYS A 224 -10.27 28.04 27.39
N LEU A 225 -9.17 27.32 27.57
CA LEU A 225 -8.81 26.17 26.73
C LEU A 225 -9.51 24.93 27.29
N GLU A 226 -10.39 24.34 26.49
CA GLU A 226 -11.15 23.13 26.81
C GLU A 226 -10.73 22.00 25.86
N ILE A 227 -10.75 20.76 26.34
CA ILE A 227 -10.52 19.58 25.51
C ILE A 227 -11.90 19.14 24.99
N ASP A 228 -12.07 19.17 23.68
CA ASP A 228 -13.29 18.76 22.98
C ASP A 228 -13.02 17.42 22.29
N GLU A 229 -13.86 16.42 22.52
CA GLU A 229 -13.77 15.12 21.86
C GLU A 229 -14.62 15.14 20.59
N GLU A 230 -13.96 15.20 19.42
CA GLU A 230 -14.67 15.11 18.14
C GLU A 230 -14.95 13.63 17.81
N GLU A 231 -16.23 13.29 17.63
CA GLU A 231 -16.64 12.03 17.04
C GLU A 231 -16.16 11.96 15.58
N VAL A 232 -15.25 11.03 15.31
CA VAL A 232 -14.74 10.78 13.96
C VAL A 232 -15.77 9.93 13.22
N GLY A 233 -16.22 10.40 12.06
CA GLY A 233 -17.03 9.59 11.15
C GLY A 233 -16.41 8.21 10.96
N LYS A 234 -17.20 7.16 11.21
CA LYS A 234 -16.72 5.78 11.23
C LYS A 234 -16.53 5.28 9.81
N ASP A 235 -15.28 5.00 9.42
CA ASP A 235 -14.99 4.31 8.16
C ASP A 235 -15.75 2.96 8.12
N PRO A 236 -16.24 2.53 6.95
CA PRO A 236 -16.97 1.26 6.83
C PRO A 236 -16.06 0.08 7.19
N ASN A 237 -16.38 -0.58 8.30
CA ASN A 237 -15.64 -1.72 8.82
C ASN A 237 -15.69 -2.93 7.86
N GLY A 238 -14.59 -3.69 7.76
CA GLY A 238 -14.52 -4.90 6.93
C GLY A 238 -14.42 -4.66 5.43
N THR A 239 -14.13 -3.43 4.99
CA THR A 239 -13.89 -3.15 3.56
C THR A 239 -12.40 -3.13 3.21
N GLU A 240 -11.55 -2.68 4.12
CA GLU A 240 -10.10 -2.74 3.99
C GLU A 240 -9.61 -4.18 4.14
N PHE A 241 -8.54 -4.51 3.41
CA PHE A 241 -7.89 -5.82 3.53
C PHE A 241 -6.38 -5.67 3.47
N VAL A 242 -5.68 -6.68 3.99
CA VAL A 242 -4.24 -6.79 4.02
C VAL A 242 -3.80 -8.10 3.37
N ILE A 243 -2.62 -8.06 2.75
CA ILE A 243 -1.92 -9.25 2.28
C ILE A 243 -0.59 -9.31 3.03
N ALA A 244 -0.39 -10.38 3.79
CA ALA A 244 0.84 -10.59 4.55
C ALA A 244 2.00 -10.97 3.61
N THR A 245 3.11 -10.24 3.69
CA THR A 245 4.37 -10.57 3.01
C THR A 245 5.31 -11.37 3.91
N LYS A 246 5.06 -11.35 5.22
CA LYS A 246 5.74 -12.14 6.27
C LYS A 246 4.73 -12.50 7.34
N ASP A 247 5.11 -13.40 8.24
CA ASP A 247 4.31 -13.68 9.44
C ASP A 247 4.12 -12.40 10.26
N SER A 248 2.86 -12.05 10.50
CA SER A 248 2.42 -10.74 10.99
C SER A 248 1.52 -10.88 12.22
N PRO A 249 2.05 -11.30 13.39
CA PRO A 249 1.24 -11.47 14.60
C PRO A 249 0.55 -10.17 15.05
N GLU A 250 1.08 -9.00 14.68
CA GLU A 250 0.46 -7.71 14.96
C GLU A 250 -0.91 -7.51 14.29
N LEU A 251 -1.19 -8.26 13.23
CA LEU A 251 -2.47 -8.21 12.52
C LEU A 251 -3.55 -9.04 13.21
N ASP A 252 -3.19 -10.06 14.00
CA ASP A 252 -4.17 -11.00 14.59
C ASP A 252 -5.18 -10.29 15.51
N ALA A 253 -4.78 -9.17 16.11
CA ALA A 253 -5.62 -8.34 16.98
C ALA A 253 -6.65 -7.48 16.24
N SER A 254 -6.60 -7.39 14.91
CA SER A 254 -7.49 -6.49 14.14
C SER A 254 -7.80 -6.95 12.71
N ALA A 255 -7.35 -8.14 12.32
CA ALA A 255 -7.55 -8.68 10.99
C ALA A 255 -8.11 -10.10 11.07
N LEU A 256 -9.18 -10.35 10.33
CA LEU A 256 -9.77 -11.68 10.15
C LEU A 256 -9.23 -12.29 8.86
N VAL A 257 -8.58 -13.45 8.96
CA VAL A 257 -8.08 -14.16 7.77
C VAL A 257 -9.26 -14.73 6.97
N VAL A 258 -9.34 -14.38 5.69
CA VAL A 258 -10.41 -14.83 4.76
C VAL A 258 -9.89 -15.71 3.63
N GLY A 259 -8.59 -15.75 3.41
CA GLY A 259 -8.00 -16.47 2.30
C GLY A 259 -6.48 -16.47 2.30
N LYS A 260 -5.91 -17.00 1.21
CA LYS A 260 -4.46 -17.00 0.94
C LYS A 260 -4.19 -16.75 -0.53
N VAL A 261 -3.08 -16.10 -0.82
CA VAL A 261 -2.57 -15.96 -2.18
C VAL A 261 -2.15 -17.34 -2.71
N LEU A 262 -2.74 -17.74 -3.84
CA LEU A 262 -2.40 -18.97 -4.56
C LEU A 262 -1.38 -18.71 -5.68
N GLU A 263 -1.54 -17.59 -6.39
CA GLU A 263 -0.66 -17.18 -7.49
C GLU A 263 -0.42 -15.66 -7.43
N GLY A 264 0.72 -15.20 -7.97
CA GLY A 264 1.04 -13.78 -8.01
C GLY A 264 1.66 -13.23 -6.73
N MET A 265 2.28 -14.07 -5.89
CA MET A 265 2.97 -13.60 -4.69
C MET A 265 4.14 -12.67 -5.03
N GLU A 266 4.79 -12.89 -6.17
CA GLU A 266 5.81 -12.01 -6.74
C GLU A 266 5.28 -10.60 -7.04
N VAL A 267 3.99 -10.45 -7.35
CA VAL A 267 3.35 -9.15 -7.51
C VAL A 267 3.21 -8.46 -6.16
N VAL A 268 2.82 -9.20 -5.12
CA VAL A 268 2.72 -8.69 -3.73
C VAL A 268 4.09 -8.23 -3.22
N GLU A 269 5.14 -8.99 -3.48
CA GLU A 269 6.52 -8.61 -3.14
C GLU A 269 6.96 -7.32 -3.85
N LYS A 270 6.64 -7.19 -5.15
CA LYS A 270 6.88 -5.95 -5.91
C LYS A 270 6.13 -4.75 -5.31
N ILE A 271 4.90 -4.95 -4.84
CA ILE A 271 4.18 -3.92 -4.09
C ILE A 271 4.98 -3.57 -2.82
N GLY A 272 5.39 -4.57 -2.04
CA GLY A 272 6.16 -4.38 -0.80
C GLY A 272 7.48 -3.61 -0.97
N GLN A 273 8.07 -3.60 -2.16
CA GLN A 273 9.30 -2.88 -2.49
C GLN A 273 9.07 -1.43 -2.93
N VAL A 274 7.82 -0.99 -3.13
CA VAL A 274 7.51 0.40 -3.48
C VAL A 274 7.97 1.33 -2.36
N LYS A 275 8.70 2.39 -2.73
CA LYS A 275 9.16 3.40 -1.77
C LYS A 275 7.97 4.04 -1.05
N THR A 276 8.08 4.15 0.27
CA THR A 276 7.05 4.72 1.13
C THR A 276 7.52 5.96 1.85
N VAL A 277 6.57 6.75 2.33
CA VAL A 277 6.84 7.81 3.31
C VAL A 277 7.44 7.20 4.57
N GLN A 278 8.60 7.72 4.98
CA GLN A 278 9.31 7.24 6.15
C GLN A 278 8.47 7.39 7.44
N ASP A 279 8.44 6.33 8.23
CA ASP A 279 7.88 6.35 9.58
C ASP A 279 8.86 7.04 10.55
N ASN A 280 8.39 8.13 11.18
CA ASN A 280 9.16 8.91 12.15
C ASN A 280 8.59 8.82 13.56
N THR A 281 7.73 7.84 13.84
CA THR A 281 7.01 7.71 15.12
C THR A 281 7.97 7.49 16.31
N SER A 282 9.12 6.88 16.08
CA SER A 282 10.15 6.64 17.10
C SER A 282 10.93 7.90 17.51
N SER A 283 10.86 8.99 16.73
CA SER A 283 11.61 10.22 17.00
C SER A 283 11.11 10.91 18.28
N PRO A 284 12.02 11.34 19.18
CA PRO A 284 11.61 12.06 20.40
C PRO A 284 10.85 13.34 20.08
N TYR A 285 11.23 14.05 19.01
CA TYR A 285 10.55 15.27 18.56
C TYR A 285 9.13 14.98 18.09
N PHE A 286 8.94 13.89 17.35
CA PHE A 286 7.62 13.50 16.86
C PHE A 286 6.70 13.11 18.01
N ARG A 287 7.21 12.33 18.98
CA ARG A 287 6.45 11.95 20.18
C ARG A 287 6.01 13.16 20.99
N VAL A 288 6.90 14.13 21.22
CA VAL A 288 6.56 15.38 21.91
C VAL A 288 5.54 16.18 21.10
N ALA A 289 5.74 16.33 19.79
CA ALA A 289 4.81 17.05 18.91
C ALA A 289 3.40 16.44 18.93
N LYS A 290 3.30 15.10 18.95
CA LYS A 290 2.03 14.39 19.08
C LYS A 290 1.40 14.61 20.46
N LEU A 291 2.20 14.55 21.53
CA LEU A 291 1.73 14.75 22.90
C LEU A 291 1.16 16.16 23.13
N ILE A 292 1.79 17.19 22.56
CA ILE A 292 1.31 18.58 22.64
C ILE A 292 0.16 18.89 21.66
N GLY A 293 -0.26 17.91 20.84
CA GLY A 293 -1.34 18.07 19.89
C GLY A 293 -0.99 18.88 18.63
N ASP A 294 0.27 18.89 18.18
CA ASP A 294 0.66 19.53 16.91
C ASP A 294 -0.10 18.86 15.74
N LYS A 295 -0.95 19.64 15.08
CA LYS A 295 -1.75 19.18 13.93
C LYS A 295 -0.88 18.62 12.81
N ARG A 296 0.31 19.15 12.60
CA ARG A 296 1.24 18.68 11.57
C ARG A 296 1.73 17.27 11.88
N ALA A 297 2.03 16.98 13.16
CA ALA A 297 2.42 15.63 13.58
C ALA A 297 1.27 14.64 13.37
N VAL A 298 0.04 15.00 13.75
CA VAL A 298 -1.16 14.17 13.55
C VAL A 298 -1.44 13.90 12.07
N VAL A 299 -1.27 14.90 11.20
CA VAL A 299 -1.45 14.74 9.75
C VAL A 299 -0.32 13.90 9.14
N ALA A 300 0.92 14.13 9.56
CA ALA A 300 2.08 13.37 9.08
C ALA A 300 1.97 11.89 9.43
N GLU A 301 1.51 11.56 10.65
CA GLU A 301 1.32 10.17 11.10
C GLU A 301 0.46 9.35 10.14
N ARG A 302 -0.63 9.95 9.65
CA ARG A 302 -1.56 9.30 8.71
C ARG A 302 -0.94 9.04 7.34
N GLY A 303 0.14 9.74 7.01
CA GLY A 303 0.86 9.59 5.75
C GLY A 303 2.02 8.61 5.82
N PHE A 304 2.47 8.19 7.01
CA PHE A 304 3.57 7.24 7.14
C PHE A 304 3.25 5.91 6.48
N ASN A 305 4.27 5.29 5.89
CA ASN A 305 4.18 4.02 5.17
C ASN A 305 3.26 4.07 3.95
N ARG A 306 2.76 5.25 3.55
CA ARG A 306 2.01 5.42 2.30
C ARG A 306 2.97 5.31 1.12
N PRO A 307 2.64 4.55 0.06
CA PRO A 307 3.50 4.47 -1.11
C PRO A 307 3.57 5.81 -1.85
N TYR A 308 4.75 6.16 -2.36
CA TYR A 308 4.92 7.29 -3.27
C TYR A 308 4.34 7.00 -4.65
N ALA A 309 4.46 5.75 -5.10
CA ALA A 309 3.84 5.28 -6.32
C ALA A 309 2.37 4.91 -6.08
N LYS A 310 1.48 5.18 -7.04
CA LYS A 310 0.10 4.72 -6.94
C LYS A 310 0.02 3.24 -7.27
N VAL A 311 -0.30 2.42 -6.26
CA VAL A 311 -0.56 0.99 -6.44
C VAL A 311 -2.06 0.78 -6.48
N VAL A 312 -2.60 0.35 -7.62
CA VAL A 312 -4.04 0.35 -7.90
C VAL A 312 -4.49 -1.02 -8.40
N VAL A 313 -5.64 -1.49 -7.90
CA VAL A 313 -6.36 -2.63 -8.46
C VAL A 313 -7.06 -2.18 -9.74
N MET A 314 -6.55 -2.54 -10.91
CA MET A 314 -7.12 -2.19 -12.22
C MET A 314 -8.45 -2.90 -12.47
N ASN A 315 -8.49 -4.19 -12.12
CA ASN A 315 -9.63 -5.06 -12.29
C ASN A 315 -9.64 -6.13 -11.19
N CYS A 316 -10.81 -6.65 -10.87
CA CYS A 316 -10.96 -7.74 -9.91
C CYS A 316 -12.25 -8.51 -10.16
N GLY A 317 -12.30 -9.75 -9.71
CA GLY A 317 -13.48 -10.59 -9.87
C GLY A 317 -13.29 -11.97 -9.24
N LEU A 318 -14.36 -12.77 -9.29
CA LEU A 318 -14.30 -14.17 -8.90
C LEU A 318 -13.85 -15.01 -10.10
N LEU A 319 -13.11 -16.08 -9.83
CA LEU A 319 -12.78 -17.12 -10.79
C LEU A 319 -13.65 -18.34 -10.47
N GLU A 320 -14.22 -18.92 -11.53
CA GLU A 320 -14.97 -20.17 -11.46
C GLU A 320 -14.05 -21.39 -11.21
#